data_AF-A0A9Q3US66-F1
#
_entry.id   AF-A0A9Q3US66-F1
#
_cell.length_a   1.000
_cell.length_b   1.000
_cell.length_c   1.000
_cell.angle_alpha   90.00
_cell.angle_beta   90.00
_cell.angle_gamma   90.00
#
_symmetry.space_group_name_H-M   'P 1'
#
loop_
_entity.id
_entity.type
_entity.pdbx_description
1 polymer ?
#
loop_
_entity_poly.entity_id
_entity_poly.type
_entity_poly.pdbx_seq_one_letter_code
_entity_poly.pdbx_strand_id
1 'polypeptide(L)'
;MAAVLAGGVIMIWLALSGARALLAAGSVTLHRNAAVIAPLLLAALETPLFLLAVPAGDLLPEAQRWPVAWALVALAWLVNGAVAARLGFRTWTSR
;
A
#
# COMPACT_ATOMS: atom_id res chain seq x y z
N MET A 1 11.91 -4.98 15.42
CA MET A 1 11.89 -5.20 13.95
C MET A 1 10.65 -5.93 13.47
N ALA A 2 10.42 -7.19 13.84
CA ALA A 2 9.28 -7.99 13.35
C ALA A 2 7.91 -7.30 13.57
N ALA A 3 7.69 -6.71 14.74
CA ALA A 3 6.44 -5.99 15.04
C ALA A 3 6.18 -4.78 14.12
N VAL A 4 7.22 -3.98 13.82
CA VAL A 4 7.08 -2.81 12.93
C VAL A 4 6.79 -3.25 11.49
N LEU A 5 7.45 -4.31 11.03
CA LEU A 5 7.19 -4.90 9.71
C LEU A 5 5.77 -5.47 9.62
N ALA A 6 5.34 -6.23 10.63
CA ALA A 6 3.99 -6.77 10.69
C ALA A 6 2.94 -5.65 10.72
N GLY A 7 3.15 -4.63 11.55
CA GLY A 7 2.29 -3.44 11.60
C GLY A 7 2.21 -2.72 10.26
N GLY A 8 3.35 -2.51 9.59
CA GLY A 8 3.39 -1.90 8.26
C GLY A 8 2.66 -2.72 7.20
N VAL A 9 2.84 -4.04 7.19
CA VAL A 9 2.11 -4.95 6.26
C VAL A 9 0.61 -4.93 6.53
N ILE A 10 0.19 -4.92 7.81
CA ILE A 10 -1.22 -4.80 8.19
C ILE A 10 -1.79 -3.48 7.68
N MET A 11 -1.07 -2.36 7.85
CA MET A 11 -1.50 -1.06 7.34
C MET A 11 -1.70 -1.07 5.83
N ILE A 12 -0.76 -1.65 5.07
CA ILE A 12 -0.87 -1.77 3.60
C ILE A 12 -2.14 -2.56 3.22
N TRP A 13 -2.36 -3.69 3.89
CA TRP A 13 -3.54 -4.50 3.66
C TRP A 13 -4.84 -3.78 4.02
N LEU A 14 -4.90 -3.15 5.19
CA LEU A 14 -6.09 -2.45 5.66
C LEU A 14 -6.42 -1.25 4.79
N ALA A 15 -5.43 -0.51 4.30
CA ALA A 15 -5.67 0.62 3.42
C ALA A 15 -6.27 0.15 2.09
N LEU A 16 -5.74 -0.92 1.50
CA LEU A 16 -6.26 -1.49 0.25
C LEU A 16 -7.68 -2.06 0.42
N SER A 17 -7.88 -2.92 1.41
CA SER A 17 -9.17 -3.57 1.67
C SER A 17 -10.22 -2.58 2.17
N GLY A 18 -9.83 -1.65 3.03
CA GLY A 18 -10.67 -0.60 3.57
C GLY A 18 -11.14 0.37 2.49
N ALA A 19 -10.24 0.86 1.63
CA ALA A 19 -10.61 1.72 0.51
C ALA A 19 -11.63 1.02 -0.41
N ARG A 20 -11.40 -0.26 -0.73
CA ARG A 20 -12.33 -1.06 -1.52
C ARG A 20 -13.69 -1.23 -0.82
N ALA A 21 -13.71 -1.50 0.47
CA ALA A 21 -14.93 -1.65 1.25
C ALA A 21 -15.74 -0.35 1.31
N LEU A 22 -15.07 0.81 1.46
CA LEU A 22 -15.72 2.12 1.47
C LEU A 22 -16.36 2.45 0.12
N LEU A 23 -15.66 2.18 -0.98
CA LEU A 23 -16.22 2.37 -2.32
C LEU A 23 -17.44 1.48 -2.55
N ALA A 24 -17.38 0.22 -2.10
CA ALA A 24 -18.51 -0.70 -2.18
C ALA A 24 -19.70 -0.22 -1.33
N ALA A 25 -19.46 0.25 -0.11
CA ALA A 25 -20.50 0.78 0.78
C ALA A 25 -21.17 2.03 0.21
N GLY A 26 -20.41 2.87 -0.52
CA GLY A 26 -20.94 4.05 -1.21
C GLY A 26 -21.56 3.76 -2.58
N SER A 27 -21.67 2.50 -3.00
CA SER A 27 -22.09 2.11 -4.36
C SER A 27 -21.26 2.79 -5.47
N VAL A 28 -20.01 3.16 -5.16
CA VAL A 28 -19.11 3.85 -6.09
C VAL A 28 -18.40 2.82 -6.95
N THR A 29 -18.66 2.87 -8.25
CA THR A 29 -17.93 2.07 -9.24
C THR A 29 -16.79 2.92 -9.82
N LEU A 30 -15.56 2.45 -9.62
CA LEU A 30 -14.40 3.10 -10.22
C LEU A 30 -14.38 2.81 -11.72
N HIS A 31 -14.08 3.84 -12.50
CA HIS A 31 -13.75 3.67 -13.91
C HIS A 31 -12.49 2.80 -14.06
N ARG A 32 -12.37 2.08 -15.18
CA ARG A 32 -11.31 1.08 -15.42
C ARG A 32 -9.91 1.58 -15.09
N ASN A 33 -9.55 2.76 -15.58
CA ASN A 33 -8.23 3.35 -15.34
C ASN A 33 -8.05 3.73 -13.86
N ALA A 34 -9.10 4.24 -13.23
CA ALA A 34 -9.06 4.60 -11.81
C ALA A 34 -8.88 3.37 -10.92
N ALA A 35 -9.46 2.22 -11.28
CA ALA A 35 -9.27 0.97 -10.55
C ALA A 35 -7.80 0.46 -10.60
N VAL A 36 -7.09 0.70 -11.70
CA VAL A 36 -5.66 0.32 -11.85
C VAL A 36 -4.73 1.33 -11.18
N ILE A 37 -5.06 2.63 -11.27
CA ILE A 37 -4.23 3.71 -10.72
C ILE A 37 -4.37 3.79 -9.19
N ALA A 38 -5.54 3.48 -8.63
CA ALA A 38 -5.80 3.63 -7.20
C ALA A 38 -4.80 2.90 -6.28
N PRO A 39 -4.43 1.61 -6.50
CA PRO A 39 -3.38 0.97 -5.72
C PRO A 39 -2.02 1.68 -5.83
N LEU A 40 -1.67 2.19 -7.02
CA LEU A 40 -0.40 2.91 -7.21
C LEU A 40 -0.37 4.23 -6.45
N LEU A 41 -1.49 4.97 -6.45
CA LEU A 41 -1.64 6.18 -5.64
C LEU A 41 -1.58 5.84 -4.15
N LEU A 42 -2.14 4.70 -3.74
CA LEU A 42 -2.06 4.25 -2.36
C LEU A 42 -0.60 3.99 -1.95
N ALA A 43 0.19 3.28 -2.75
CA ALA A 43 1.63 3.11 -2.48
C ALA A 43 2.39 4.45 -2.40
N ALA A 44 2.03 5.40 -3.28
CA ALA A 44 2.61 6.73 -3.26
C ALA A 44 2.26 7.52 -1.98
N LEU A 45 1.07 7.30 -1.40
CA LEU A 45 0.66 7.88 -0.10
C LEU A 45 1.29 7.16 1.09
N GLU A 46 1.44 5.84 1.02
CA GLU A 46 2.10 5.03 2.04
C GLU A 46 3.60 5.36 2.15
N THR A 47 4.23 5.74 1.03
CA THR A 47 5.65 6.10 0.99
C THR A 47 6.02 7.21 1.98
N PRO A 48 5.43 8.42 1.94
CA PRO A 48 5.72 9.46 2.93
C PRO A 48 5.29 9.05 4.34
N LEU A 49 4.21 8.27 4.50
CA LEU A 49 3.80 7.79 5.82
C LEU A 49 4.90 6.93 6.46
N PHE A 50 5.48 5.98 5.74
CA PHE A 50 6.56 5.15 6.26
C PHE A 50 7.86 5.90 6.43
N LEU A 51 8.23 6.76 5.47
CA LEU A 51 9.46 7.54 5.53
C LEU A 51 9.44 8.60 6.64
N LEU A 52 8.28 9.08 7.06
CA LEU A 52 8.16 10.02 8.18
C LEU A 52 7.96 9.30 9.52
N ALA A 53 7.05 8.31 9.58
CA ALA A 53 6.67 7.70 10.85
C ALA A 53 7.72 6.74 11.41
N VAL A 54 8.41 5.97 10.54
CA VAL A 54 9.36 4.94 11.03
C VAL A 54 10.64 5.58 11.58
N PRO A 55 11.26 6.58 10.92
CA PRO A 55 12.43 7.27 11.49
C PRO A 55 12.10 8.10 12.73
N ALA A 56 10.89 8.66 12.84
CA ALA A 56 10.48 9.45 14.00
C ALA A 56 10.06 8.59 15.21
N GLY A 57 9.93 7.27 15.05
CA GLY A 57 9.44 6.38 16.09
C GLY A 57 10.55 5.70 16.90
N ASP A 58 10.22 5.37 18.16
CA ASP A 58 11.19 4.77 19.10
C ASP A 58 11.11 3.23 19.21
N LEU A 59 10.32 2.59 18.34
CA LEU A 59 10.11 1.14 18.35
C LEU A 59 11.29 0.32 17.76
N LEU A 60 12.29 1.00 17.20
CA LEU A 60 13.47 0.40 16.59
C LEU A 60 14.75 1.08 17.07
N PRO A 61 15.87 0.34 17.18
CA PRO A 61 17.20 0.94 17.31
C PRO A 61 17.47 1.89 16.15
N GLU A 62 18.14 3.02 16.42
CA GLU A 62 18.38 4.09 15.44
C GLU A 62 18.92 3.58 14.10
N ALA A 63 19.94 2.72 14.14
CA ALA A 63 20.57 2.14 12.95
C ALA A 63 19.62 1.30 12.06
N GLN A 64 18.50 0.82 12.61
CA GLN A 64 17.52 -0.01 11.90
C GLN A 64 16.32 0.77 11.37
N ARG A 65 16.08 2.00 11.84
CA ARG A 65 14.88 2.78 11.50
C ARG A 65 14.78 3.04 10.00
N TRP A 66 15.84 3.57 9.39
CA TRP A 66 15.89 3.85 7.95
C TRP A 66 15.81 2.60 7.06
N PRO A 67 16.60 1.52 7.31
CA PRO A 67 16.45 0.27 6.56
C PRO A 67 15.02 -0.29 6.59
N VAL A 68 14.37 -0.27 7.75
CA VAL A 68 12.99 -0.77 7.89
C VAL A 68 11.99 0.13 7.18
N ALA A 69 12.16 1.46 7.24
CA ALA A 69 11.31 2.41 6.51
C ALA A 69 11.35 2.10 5.00
N TRP A 70 12.54 1.93 4.43
CA TRP A 70 12.70 1.58 3.02
C TRP A 70 12.16 0.20 2.68
N ALA A 71 12.31 -0.79 3.56
CA ALA A 71 11.72 -2.11 3.37
C ALA A 71 10.19 -2.05 3.29
N LEU A 72 9.56 -1.23 4.14
CA LEU A 72 8.11 -1.00 4.10
C LEU A 72 7.66 -0.26 2.85
N VAL A 73 8.41 0.75 2.39
CA VAL A 73 8.17 1.42 1.11
C VAL A 73 8.23 0.40 -0.04
N ALA A 74 9.27 -0.42 -0.10
CA ALA A 74 9.43 -1.44 -1.13
C ALA A 74 8.26 -2.44 -1.11
N LEU A 75 7.82 -2.87 0.08
CA LEU A 75 6.67 -3.76 0.24
C LEU A 75 5.36 -3.10 -0.20
N ALA A 76 5.15 -1.83 0.13
CA ALA A 76 3.99 -1.05 -0.30
C ALA A 76 3.90 -1.02 -1.83
N TRP A 77 4.99 -0.66 -2.50
CA TRP A 77 5.04 -0.66 -3.96
C TRP A 77 4.88 -2.05 -4.56
N LEU A 78 5.49 -3.08 -3.98
CA LEU A 78 5.36 -4.45 -4.45
C LEU A 78 3.91 -4.96 -4.38
N VAL A 79 3.26 -4.82 -3.21
CA VAL A 79 1.89 -5.33 -3.00
C VAL A 79 0.90 -4.57 -3.85
N ASN A 80 0.91 -3.24 -3.76
CA ASN A 80 -0.02 -2.40 -4.51
C ASN A 80 0.23 -2.48 -6.03
N GLY A 81 1.50 -2.54 -6.45
CA GLY A 81 1.88 -2.74 -7.84
C GLY A 81 1.40 -4.08 -8.38
N ALA A 82 1.53 -5.17 -7.60
CA ALA A 82 0.99 -6.48 -7.97
C ALA A 82 -0.54 -6.45 -8.12
N VAL A 83 -1.24 -5.73 -7.23
CA VAL A 83 -2.71 -5.54 -7.33
C VAL A 83 -3.07 -4.74 -8.58
N ALA A 84 -2.38 -3.63 -8.84
CA ALA A 84 -2.59 -2.82 -10.04
C ALA A 84 -2.34 -3.62 -11.32
N ALA A 85 -1.25 -4.38 -11.39
CA ALA A 85 -0.92 -5.25 -12.51
C ALA A 85 -2.00 -6.32 -12.71
N ARG A 86 -2.43 -7.00 -11.64
CA ARG A 86 -3.51 -7.99 -11.71
C ARG A 86 -4.81 -7.40 -12.25
N LEU A 87 -5.18 -6.18 -11.81
CA LEU A 87 -6.35 -5.47 -12.32
C LEU A 87 -6.17 -5.10 -13.80
N GLY A 88 -4.98 -4.63 -14.18
CA GLY A 88 -4.62 -4.38 -15.58
C GLY A 88 -4.77 -5.62 -16.46
N PHE A 89 -4.19 -6.75 -16.07
CA PHE A 89 -4.28 -8.01 -16.81
C PHE A 89 -5.71 -8.52 -16.97
N ARG A 90 -6.51 -8.50 -15.89
CA ARG A 90 -7.94 -8.87 -15.95
C ARG A 90 -8.71 -8.03 -16.96
N THR A 91 -8.34 -6.76 -17.10
CA THR A 91 -9.02 -5.87 -18.03
C THR A 91 -8.59 -6.06 -19.48
N TRP A 92 -7.43 -6.70 -19.72
CA TRP A 92 -6.93 -7.01 -21.06
C TRP A 92 -7.60 -8.26 -21.63
N THR A 93 -7.79 -9.30 -20.81
CA THR A 93 -8.38 -10.58 -21.24
C THR A 93 -9.92 -10.57 -21.39
N SER A 94 -10.59 -9.48 -21.02
CA SER A 94 -12.04 -9.32 -21.12
C SER A 94 -12.49 -8.52 -22.37
N ARG A 95 -11.61 -8.37 -23.37
CA ARG A 95 -11.92 -7.78 -24.69
C ARG A 95 -11.96 -8.89 -25.72
#